data_AF-A0A399ZFM0-F1
#
_entry.id   AF-A0A399ZFM0-F1
#
_cell.length_a   1.000
_cell.length_b   1.000
_cell.length_c   1.000
_cell.angle_alpha   90.00
_cell.angle_beta   90.00
_cell.angle_gamma   90.00
#
_symmetry.space_group_name_H-M   'P 1'
#
loop_
_entity.id
_entity.type
_entity.pdbx_description
1 polymer ?
#
loop_
_entity_poly.entity_id
_entity_poly.type
_entity_poly.pdbx_seq_one_letter_code
_entity_poly.pdbx_strand_id
1 'polypeptide(L)'
;MIEMKAYRDTWGRGLDSYLQWFYETVILLRELLAEDGSIYVHLDWHVGHYAKVILDEVFGQQNYLNEIIWWYYNKFQGNINHFAADHDVIFWYHKGDDFVFFPQQEERDSPVRQIKRAWDKEKGKIVNVKGDDGKVLYQESTTRTIDDVWRLSMLQPADTTENLRYPTQKPETILERIIRASSNENDLVLDCFAGSGTTAAVAEKLNRRWITADLGRFAIHTTRKRLLSIENVRPKYERQAWQATEFQAADDKTQKTEAAQQHAYRNFILELFKARGITGYSWLHGLKNGRMVHVGAVDAPVSVGDVKNIVSEFKRAVGTGKDAPATNGVDILGWDFAFELNEVAIQQAAQANVHVKFLRIPREVLDKKAVEQGDIRFFELAALKVDVAVAKKPLRSPQTSKVSNGSARLNIGRSGLIIGRWIGTTRAIRFTTNGKPTARAKIPNCKNRSRTSTPRRGNIRLWSR
;
A
#
# COMPACT_ATOMS: atom_id res chain seq x y z
N MET A 1 -18.81 3.86 -14.94
CA MET A 1 -17.56 3.76 -14.15
C MET A 1 -16.62 2.88 -14.93
N ILE A 2 -15.35 3.27 -15.10
CA ILE A 2 -14.31 2.31 -15.51
C ILE A 2 -13.93 1.57 -14.23
N GLU A 3 -14.33 0.31 -14.11
CA GLU A 3 -13.90 -0.55 -13.00
C GLU A 3 -12.45 -1.00 -13.25
N MET A 4 -11.52 -0.09 -13.01
CA MET A 4 -10.10 -0.40 -13.04
C MET A 4 -9.77 -1.21 -11.79
N LYS A 5 -9.91 -2.55 -11.87
CA LYS A 5 -9.59 -3.47 -10.78
C LYS A 5 -8.21 -3.13 -10.21
N ALA A 6 -8.13 -2.99 -8.88
CA ALA A 6 -6.88 -2.66 -8.18
C ALA A 6 -5.78 -3.71 -8.43
N TYR A 7 -6.17 -4.96 -8.68
CA TYR A 7 -5.35 -5.99 -9.31
C TYR A 7 -5.91 -6.32 -10.69
N ARG A 8 -5.06 -6.24 -11.73
CA ARG A 8 -5.15 -7.22 -12.82
C ARG A 8 -4.53 -8.52 -12.34
N ASP A 9 -5.04 -9.64 -12.82
CA ASP A 9 -4.38 -10.92 -12.63
C ASP A 9 -3.24 -11.00 -13.66
N THR A 10 -2.07 -10.50 -13.27
CA THR A 10 -0.94 -10.22 -14.18
C THR A 10 -0.18 -11.49 -14.57
N TRP A 11 -0.47 -12.61 -13.89
CA TRP A 11 0.26 -13.87 -13.99
C TRP A 11 -0.21 -14.66 -15.20
N GLY A 12 0.28 -14.30 -16.38
CA GLY A 12 -0.11 -14.91 -17.67
C GLY A 12 0.20 -16.41 -17.81
N ARG A 13 0.91 -17.04 -16.86
CA ARG A 13 1.09 -18.50 -16.75
C ARG A 13 0.51 -19.07 -15.44
N GLY A 14 -0.32 -18.32 -14.73
CA GLY A 14 -0.89 -18.70 -13.44
C GLY A 14 0.15 -18.78 -12.33
N LEU A 15 -0.08 -19.71 -11.40
CA LEU A 15 0.67 -19.87 -10.14
C LEU A 15 2.19 -19.91 -10.36
N ASP A 16 2.68 -20.67 -11.34
CA ASP A 16 4.11 -20.84 -11.61
C ASP A 16 4.81 -19.50 -11.86
N SER A 17 4.18 -18.59 -12.63
CA SER A 17 4.73 -17.25 -12.87
C SER A 17 4.67 -16.32 -11.67
N TYR A 18 3.69 -16.50 -10.78
CA TYR A 18 3.66 -15.80 -9.49
C TYR A 18 4.76 -16.31 -8.55
N LEU A 19 4.95 -17.64 -8.47
CA LEU A 19 5.96 -18.25 -7.60
C LEU A 19 7.39 -17.92 -8.05
N GLN A 20 7.67 -17.90 -9.36
CA GLN A 20 8.96 -17.44 -9.86
C GLN A 20 9.24 -15.98 -9.48
N TRP A 21 8.30 -15.07 -9.74
CA TRP A 21 8.44 -13.66 -9.36
C TRP A 21 8.57 -13.46 -7.84
N PHE A 22 7.82 -14.23 -7.04
CA PHE A 22 7.89 -14.18 -5.59
C PHE A 22 9.26 -14.67 -5.10
N TYR A 23 9.81 -15.74 -5.67
CA TYR A 23 11.16 -16.23 -5.38
C TYR A 23 12.24 -15.17 -5.69
N GLU A 24 12.22 -14.58 -6.89
CA GLU A 24 13.12 -13.48 -7.29
C GLU A 24 12.99 -12.27 -6.35
N THR A 25 11.76 -11.91 -5.95
CA THR A 25 11.49 -10.82 -5.01
C THR A 25 11.98 -11.13 -3.60
N VAL A 26 11.76 -12.35 -3.11
CA VAL A 26 12.13 -12.79 -1.75
C VAL A 26 13.65 -12.88 -1.58
N ILE A 27 14.41 -13.20 -2.64
CA ILE A 27 15.87 -13.09 -2.64
C ILE A 27 16.30 -11.63 -2.40
N LEU A 28 15.79 -10.69 -3.21
CA LEU A 28 16.11 -9.27 -3.06
C LEU A 28 15.67 -8.72 -1.68
N LEU A 29 14.53 -9.16 -1.17
CA LEU A 29 14.12 -8.87 0.21
C LEU A 29 15.12 -9.45 1.22
N ARG A 30 15.59 -10.69 1.09
CA ARG A 30 16.59 -11.24 2.02
C ARG A 30 17.94 -10.52 1.97
N GLU A 31 18.35 -10.03 0.81
CA GLU A 31 19.57 -9.22 0.66
C GLU A 31 19.44 -7.82 1.27
N LEU A 32 18.28 -7.19 1.09
CA LEU A 32 17.96 -5.86 1.68
C LEU A 32 17.64 -5.94 3.17
N LEU A 33 17.08 -7.05 3.66
CA LEU A 33 17.03 -7.36 5.08
C LEU A 33 18.47 -7.53 5.57
N ALA A 34 18.77 -7.15 6.80
CA ALA A 34 20.09 -7.42 7.36
C ALA A 34 19.96 -8.18 8.71
N GLU A 35 21.06 -8.61 9.30
CA GLU A 35 21.14 -9.84 10.13
C GLU A 35 20.21 -9.92 11.36
N ASP A 36 20.00 -8.85 12.13
CA ASP A 36 19.03 -8.82 13.24
C ASP A 36 17.56 -8.61 12.80
N GLY A 37 17.33 -8.38 11.51
CA GLY A 37 16.04 -8.02 10.94
C GLY A 37 15.03 -9.15 10.93
N SER A 38 13.77 -8.79 11.19
CA SER A 38 12.59 -9.63 10.99
C SER A 38 11.95 -9.33 9.62
N ILE A 39 11.39 -10.36 8.98
CA ILE A 39 10.40 -10.22 7.90
C ILE A 39 9.09 -10.90 8.31
N TYR A 40 7.97 -10.24 8.04
CA TYR A 40 6.64 -10.84 8.15
C TYR A 40 5.98 -10.85 6.77
N VAL A 41 5.29 -11.93 6.43
CA VAL A 41 4.62 -12.14 5.15
C VAL A 41 3.16 -12.51 5.40
N HIS A 42 2.23 -11.65 4.98
CA HIS A 42 0.79 -11.95 5.00
C HIS A 42 0.33 -12.34 3.60
N LEU A 43 -0.22 -13.54 3.44
CA LEU A 43 -0.73 -14.03 2.15
C LEU A 43 -2.09 -14.70 2.29
N ASP A 44 -2.85 -14.68 1.20
CA ASP A 44 -4.10 -15.44 1.08
C ASP A 44 -3.84 -16.96 1.02
N TRP A 45 -4.79 -17.73 1.55
CA TRP A 45 -4.72 -19.19 1.70
C TRP A 45 -4.51 -19.96 0.38
N HIS A 46 -4.87 -19.41 -0.78
CA HIS A 46 -4.61 -20.05 -2.08
C HIS A 46 -3.10 -20.18 -2.37
N VAL A 47 -2.26 -19.26 -1.87
CA VAL A 47 -0.84 -19.16 -2.21
C VAL A 47 0.11 -19.27 -1.01
N GLY A 48 -0.34 -18.97 0.21
CA GLY A 48 0.51 -18.88 1.40
C GLY A 48 1.37 -20.12 1.64
N HIS A 49 0.85 -21.33 1.43
CA HIS A 49 1.60 -22.58 1.63
C HIS A 49 2.74 -22.78 0.61
N TYR A 50 2.61 -22.28 -0.62
CA TYR A 50 3.68 -22.34 -1.63
C TYR A 50 4.73 -21.26 -1.39
N ALA A 51 4.30 -20.06 -1.01
CA ALA A 51 5.18 -18.99 -0.58
C ALA A 51 5.99 -19.36 0.68
N LYS A 52 5.40 -20.13 1.60
CA LYS A 52 6.10 -20.68 2.79
C LYS A 52 7.30 -21.54 2.40
N VAL A 53 7.18 -22.37 1.36
CA VAL A 53 8.29 -23.21 0.86
C VAL A 53 9.40 -22.34 0.25
N ILE A 54 9.04 -21.30 -0.51
CA ILE A 54 10.00 -20.32 -1.06
C ILE A 54 10.74 -19.58 0.07
N LEU A 55 10.02 -19.18 1.13
CA LEU A 55 10.63 -18.56 2.30
C LEU A 55 11.54 -19.54 3.06
N ASP A 56 11.17 -20.81 3.20
CA ASP A 56 12.01 -21.86 3.81
C ASP A 56 13.28 -22.13 2.99
N GLU A 57 13.23 -22.00 1.66
CA GLU A 57 14.41 -22.12 0.79
C GLU A 57 15.33 -20.89 0.87
N VAL A 58 14.77 -19.69 0.74
CA VAL A 58 15.56 -18.45 0.66
C VAL A 58 16.06 -18.01 2.04
N PHE A 59 15.21 -17.98 3.07
CA PHE A 59 15.64 -17.62 4.43
C PHE A 59 16.28 -18.78 5.19
N GLY A 60 15.98 -20.02 4.79
CA GLY A 60 16.33 -21.24 5.52
C GLY A 60 15.32 -21.58 6.62
N GLN A 61 14.85 -22.83 6.62
CA GLN A 61 13.85 -23.33 7.57
C GLN A 61 14.23 -23.12 9.07
N GLN A 62 15.51 -23.05 9.39
CA GLN A 62 15.98 -22.77 10.77
C GLN A 62 15.70 -21.34 11.24
N ASN A 63 15.44 -20.41 10.31
CA ASN A 63 15.15 -18.99 10.58
C ASN A 63 13.64 -18.67 10.60
N TYR A 64 12.79 -19.68 10.39
CA TYR A 64 11.34 -19.60 10.58
C TYR A 64 11.01 -19.65 12.07
N LEU A 65 10.18 -18.71 12.54
CA LEU A 65 9.78 -18.64 13.96
C LEU A 65 8.43 -19.31 14.19
N ASN A 66 7.36 -18.76 13.61
CA ASN A 66 6.01 -19.34 13.66
C ASN A 66 5.05 -18.71 12.63
N GLU A 67 3.85 -19.29 12.58
CA GLU A 67 2.66 -18.77 11.91
C GLU A 67 1.80 -18.03 12.92
N ILE A 68 1.66 -16.72 12.73
CA ILE A 68 0.77 -15.88 13.51
C ILE A 68 -0.64 -15.99 12.89
N ILE A 69 -1.56 -16.52 13.66
CA ILE A 69 -2.98 -16.67 13.31
C ILE A 69 -3.69 -15.36 13.65
N TRP A 70 -3.97 -14.53 12.64
CA TRP A 70 -4.80 -13.34 12.82
C TRP A 70 -6.28 -13.76 12.77
N TRP A 71 -6.88 -13.97 13.95
CA TRP A 71 -8.32 -14.22 14.08
C TRP A 71 -9.11 -12.92 14.11
N TYR A 72 -10.20 -12.88 13.33
CA TYR A 72 -11.14 -11.76 13.30
C TYR A 72 -12.57 -12.26 13.08
N TYR A 73 -13.53 -11.61 13.75
CA TYR A 73 -14.94 -11.99 13.66
C TYR A 73 -15.55 -11.63 12.30
N ASN A 74 -16.01 -12.63 11.56
CA ASN A 74 -16.51 -12.49 10.19
C ASN A 74 -18.01 -12.84 10.10
N LYS A 75 -18.86 -11.84 9.82
CA LYS A 75 -20.33 -12.03 9.75
C LYS A 75 -20.85 -12.65 8.43
N PHE A 76 -20.00 -12.84 7.42
CA PHE A 76 -20.48 -13.05 6.04
C PHE A 76 -20.61 -14.52 5.60
N GLN A 77 -20.30 -15.50 6.47
CA GLN A 77 -20.17 -16.91 6.08
C GLN A 77 -21.50 -17.70 6.18
N GLY A 78 -22.51 -17.22 5.48
CA GLY A 78 -23.80 -17.90 5.37
C GLY A 78 -23.80 -19.02 4.32
N ASN A 79 -24.43 -20.15 4.65
CA ASN A 79 -24.76 -21.23 3.72
C ASN A 79 -23.57 -21.93 3.02
N ILE A 80 -22.47 -22.15 3.77
CA ILE A 80 -21.30 -22.93 3.34
C ILE A 80 -21.39 -24.40 3.79
N ASN A 81 -20.66 -25.30 3.12
CA ASN A 81 -20.63 -26.75 3.37
C ASN A 81 -19.32 -27.24 4.04
N HIS A 82 -18.61 -26.33 4.70
CA HIS A 82 -17.33 -26.52 5.37
C HIS A 82 -17.24 -25.56 6.57
N PHE A 83 -16.16 -25.63 7.37
CA PHE A 83 -15.96 -24.69 8.48
C PHE A 83 -15.70 -23.27 7.99
N ALA A 84 -16.12 -22.27 8.77
CA ALA A 84 -15.93 -20.86 8.45
C ALA A 84 -14.46 -20.43 8.54
N ALA A 85 -14.02 -19.64 7.57
CA ALA A 85 -12.67 -19.07 7.50
C ALA A 85 -12.58 -17.73 8.27
N ASP A 86 -12.44 -17.81 9.60
CA ASP A 86 -12.40 -16.65 10.51
C ASP A 86 -10.97 -16.21 10.88
N HIS A 87 -9.96 -16.56 10.08
CA HIS A 87 -8.58 -16.12 10.29
C HIS A 87 -7.77 -15.96 8.99
N ASP A 88 -6.80 -15.05 9.05
CA ASP A 88 -5.67 -14.89 8.12
C ASP A 88 -4.40 -15.50 8.76
N VAL A 89 -3.37 -15.81 7.95
CA VAL A 89 -2.07 -16.30 8.43
C VAL A 89 -0.95 -15.32 8.07
N ILE A 90 -0.05 -15.04 9.02
CA ILE A 90 1.15 -14.22 8.82
C ILE A 90 2.38 -15.07 9.19
N PHE A 91 3.25 -15.34 8.22
CA PHE A 91 4.52 -16.03 8.48
C PHE A 91 5.55 -15.05 9.06
N TRP A 92 6.33 -15.47 10.06
CA TRP A 92 7.42 -14.67 10.63
C TRP A 92 8.77 -15.40 10.52
N TYR A 93 9.77 -14.70 9.97
CA TYR A 93 11.17 -15.12 9.88
C TYR A 93 12.11 -14.02 10.42
N HIS A 94 13.33 -14.42 10.77
CA HIS A 94 14.48 -13.52 10.94
C HIS A 94 15.56 -13.80 9.89
N LYS A 95 16.63 -12.98 9.82
CA LYS A 95 17.78 -13.25 8.94
C LYS A 95 18.88 -14.07 9.61
N GLY A 96 19.29 -13.69 10.82
CA GLY A 96 20.34 -14.32 11.61
C GLY A 96 20.04 -14.29 13.11
N ASP A 97 20.89 -14.95 13.91
CA ASP A 97 20.59 -15.36 15.30
C ASP A 97 20.18 -14.22 16.25
N ASP A 98 20.82 -13.05 16.17
CA ASP A 98 20.69 -11.96 17.16
C ASP A 98 19.48 -11.02 16.87
N PHE A 99 18.33 -11.55 16.43
CA PHE A 99 17.22 -10.71 15.98
C PHE A 99 16.53 -9.91 17.10
N VAL A 100 16.18 -8.65 16.83
CA VAL A 100 15.46 -7.81 17.81
C VAL A 100 14.01 -8.26 17.92
N PHE A 101 13.63 -8.69 19.13
CA PHE A 101 12.27 -8.96 19.53
C PHE A 101 11.95 -8.37 20.92
N PHE A 102 10.86 -7.62 21.01
CA PHE A 102 10.31 -7.06 22.24
C PHE A 102 8.97 -7.75 22.57
N PRO A 103 8.89 -8.59 23.62
CA PRO A 103 7.65 -9.25 24.02
C PRO A 103 6.54 -8.24 24.36
N GLN A 104 5.49 -8.20 23.54
CA GLN A 104 4.35 -7.31 23.76
C GLN A 104 3.39 -7.89 24.82
N GLN A 105 2.68 -7.02 25.54
CA GLN A 105 1.62 -7.41 26.48
C GLN A 105 0.29 -6.75 26.11
N GLU A 106 -0.82 -7.37 26.52
CA GLU A 106 -2.17 -6.82 26.45
C GLU A 106 -2.91 -7.08 27.78
N GLU A 107 -3.88 -6.22 28.11
CA GLU A 107 -4.83 -6.50 29.19
C GLU A 107 -5.77 -7.65 28.80
N ARG A 108 -6.37 -8.30 29.81
CA ARG A 108 -7.37 -9.36 29.64
C ARG A 108 -8.77 -8.81 29.82
N ASP A 109 -9.74 -9.42 29.14
CA ASP A 109 -11.18 -9.15 29.32
C ASP A 109 -11.67 -9.41 30.76
N SER A 110 -10.95 -10.25 31.51
CA SER A 110 -11.17 -10.52 32.93
C SER A 110 -9.88 -10.96 33.64
N PRO A 111 -9.71 -10.65 34.94
CA PRO A 111 -8.53 -11.09 35.68
C PRO A 111 -8.49 -12.61 35.85
N VAL A 112 -7.32 -13.22 35.61
CA VAL A 112 -7.14 -14.67 35.71
C VAL A 112 -6.28 -15.04 36.92
N ARG A 113 -6.83 -15.87 37.80
CA ARG A 113 -6.11 -16.47 38.95
C ARG A 113 -5.11 -17.51 38.45
N GLN A 114 -3.82 -17.17 38.49
CA GLN A 114 -2.71 -18.03 38.08
C GLN A 114 -1.84 -18.46 39.27
N ILE A 115 -1.04 -19.52 39.11
CA ILE A 115 -0.06 -19.92 40.12
C ILE A 115 1.03 -18.84 40.24
N LYS A 116 1.31 -18.37 41.45
CA LYS A 116 2.41 -17.45 41.72
C LYS A 116 3.74 -18.17 41.47
N ARG A 117 4.57 -17.61 40.61
CA ARG A 117 5.88 -18.16 40.21
C ARG A 117 6.98 -17.15 40.50
N ALA A 118 8.14 -17.64 40.93
CA ALA A 118 9.32 -16.83 41.22
C ALA A 118 10.58 -17.51 40.68
N TRP A 119 11.63 -16.73 40.42
CA TRP A 119 12.94 -17.26 40.07
C TRP A 119 13.68 -17.74 41.32
N ASP A 120 13.93 -19.05 41.40
CA ASP A 120 14.74 -19.67 42.45
C ASP A 120 16.21 -19.55 42.06
N LYS A 121 16.94 -18.65 42.73
CA LYS A 121 18.36 -18.37 42.44
C LYS A 121 19.26 -19.59 42.69
N GLU A 122 18.95 -20.42 43.67
CA GLU A 122 19.74 -21.61 44.01
C GLU A 122 19.54 -22.73 42.99
N LYS A 123 18.30 -22.91 42.52
CA LYS A 123 17.90 -24.00 41.61
C LYS A 123 17.93 -23.58 40.14
N GLY A 124 18.35 -22.33 39.85
CA GLY A 124 18.53 -21.78 38.52
C GLY A 124 17.27 -21.83 37.65
N LYS A 125 16.07 -21.77 38.24
CA LYS A 125 14.82 -22.02 37.53
C LYS A 125 13.62 -21.33 38.15
N ILE A 126 12.54 -21.19 37.37
CA ILE A 126 11.25 -20.74 37.87
C ILE A 126 10.60 -21.86 38.70
N VAL A 127 10.16 -21.52 39.91
CA VAL A 127 9.42 -22.42 40.81
C VAL A 127 8.04 -21.85 41.13
N ASN A 128 7.09 -22.73 41.44
CA ASN A 128 5.81 -22.33 42.02
C ASN A 128 6.04 -21.91 43.47
N VAL A 129 5.66 -20.69 43.84
CA VAL A 129 5.81 -20.18 45.21
C VAL A 129 4.82 -20.91 46.11
N LYS A 130 5.28 -21.33 47.29
CA LYS A 130 4.47 -21.95 48.33
C LYS A 130 4.30 -20.99 49.51
N GLY A 131 3.18 -21.11 50.22
CA GLY A 131 3.01 -20.52 51.55
C GLY A 131 3.63 -21.40 52.63
N ASP A 132 3.59 -20.92 53.88
CA ASP A 132 4.14 -21.62 55.05
C ASP A 132 3.41 -22.94 55.34
N ASP A 133 2.18 -23.08 54.85
CA ASP A 133 1.38 -24.32 54.87
C ASP A 133 1.76 -25.34 53.77
N GLY A 134 2.81 -25.04 52.99
CA GLY A 134 3.31 -25.87 51.90
C GLY A 134 2.45 -25.89 50.64
N LYS A 135 1.30 -25.20 50.61
CA LYS A 135 0.41 -25.10 49.44
C LYS A 135 0.91 -24.05 48.46
N VAL A 136 0.59 -24.25 47.18
CA VAL A 136 0.98 -23.31 46.11
C VAL A 136 0.16 -22.02 46.21
N LEU A 137 0.85 -20.89 46.25
CA LEU A 137 0.22 -19.56 46.22
C LEU A 137 -0.29 -19.23 44.82
N TYR A 138 -1.35 -18.43 44.79
CA TYR A 138 -1.92 -17.89 43.56
C TYR A 138 -1.76 -16.37 43.54
N GLN A 139 -1.72 -15.81 42.34
CA GLN A 139 -1.78 -14.37 42.09
C GLN A 139 -2.83 -14.11 41.02
N GLU A 140 -3.44 -12.93 41.08
CA GLU A 140 -4.31 -12.45 40.02
C GLU A 140 -3.47 -11.86 38.87
N SER A 141 -3.96 -11.95 37.64
CA SER A 141 -3.29 -11.43 36.44
C SER A 141 -4.30 -10.63 35.63
N THR A 142 -4.10 -9.31 35.53
CA THR A 142 -4.88 -8.46 34.60
C THR A 142 -4.28 -8.53 33.20
N THR A 143 -2.95 -8.49 33.06
CA THR A 143 -2.26 -8.60 31.76
C THR A 143 -1.96 -10.03 31.33
N ARG A 144 -1.61 -10.18 30.05
CA ARG A 144 -0.92 -11.35 29.47
C ARG A 144 0.17 -10.90 28.49
N THR A 145 1.23 -11.69 28.35
CA THR A 145 2.09 -11.64 27.16
C THR A 145 1.26 -12.09 25.95
N ILE A 146 1.45 -11.40 24.82
CA ILE A 146 0.79 -11.73 23.55
C ILE A 146 1.31 -13.07 23.02
N ASP A 147 0.38 -13.91 22.60
CA ASP A 147 0.61 -15.18 21.89
C ASP A 147 0.62 -14.97 20.37
N ASP A 148 0.67 -16.06 19.61
CA ASP A 148 0.60 -16.07 18.14
C ASP A 148 -0.84 -16.15 17.59
N VAL A 149 -1.86 -16.12 18.46
CA VAL A 149 -3.28 -16.09 18.08
C VAL A 149 -3.84 -14.69 18.31
N TRP A 150 -3.62 -13.81 17.35
CA TRP A 150 -3.97 -12.39 17.46
C TRP A 150 -5.45 -12.16 17.19
N ARG A 151 -6.19 -11.78 18.25
CA ARG A 151 -7.63 -11.51 18.21
C ARG A 151 -7.84 -10.01 17.94
N LEU A 152 -7.71 -9.60 16.68
CA LEU A 152 -7.72 -8.20 16.26
C LEU A 152 -8.80 -7.97 15.20
N SER A 153 -9.61 -6.93 15.35
CA SER A 153 -10.68 -6.64 14.38
C SER A 153 -10.15 -6.21 13.01
N MET A 154 -10.70 -6.78 11.94
CA MET A 154 -10.57 -6.21 10.59
C MET A 154 -11.34 -4.88 10.48
N LEU A 155 -10.89 -3.95 9.62
CA LEU A 155 -11.62 -2.71 9.38
C LEU A 155 -13.04 -3.01 8.90
N GLN A 156 -14.02 -2.33 9.48
CA GLN A 156 -15.39 -2.41 9.02
C GLN A 156 -15.66 -1.35 7.94
N PRO A 157 -16.55 -1.57 6.96
CA PRO A 157 -16.95 -0.54 6.00
C PRO A 157 -17.61 0.71 6.63
N ALA A 158 -18.01 0.62 7.90
CA ALA A 158 -18.57 1.71 8.70
C ALA A 158 -17.53 2.40 9.61
N ASP A 159 -16.27 1.96 9.62
CA ASP A 159 -15.17 2.67 10.26
C ASP A 159 -14.94 4.02 9.55
N THR A 160 -14.81 5.09 10.33
CA THR A 160 -14.58 6.47 9.85
C THR A 160 -13.25 7.06 10.33
N THR A 161 -12.48 6.29 11.08
CA THR A 161 -11.25 6.73 11.76
C THR A 161 -9.98 6.31 11.02
N GLU A 162 -9.97 5.12 10.43
CA GLU A 162 -8.82 4.58 9.68
C GLU A 162 -9.17 4.24 8.22
N ASN A 163 -10.44 3.91 7.92
CA ASN A 163 -10.82 3.30 6.65
C ASN A 163 -10.77 4.28 5.46
N LEU A 164 -9.73 4.12 4.61
CA LEU A 164 -9.54 4.92 3.39
C LEU A 164 -10.36 4.39 2.19
N ARG A 165 -11.23 3.39 2.43
CA ARG A 165 -12.00 2.64 1.42
C ARG A 165 -11.13 1.92 0.39
N TYR A 166 -9.90 1.59 0.78
CA TYR A 166 -9.00 0.75 -0.02
C TYR A 166 -9.36 -0.74 0.21
N PRO A 167 -9.67 -1.55 -0.83
CA PRO A 167 -10.32 -2.85 -0.67
C PRO A 167 -9.61 -3.86 0.24
N THR A 168 -8.28 -3.83 0.30
CA THR A 168 -7.45 -4.74 1.11
C THR A 168 -6.63 -3.99 2.17
N GLN A 169 -7.18 -2.91 2.73
CA GLN A 169 -6.55 -2.21 3.85
C GLN A 169 -6.39 -3.15 5.06
N LYS A 170 -5.17 -3.23 5.60
CA LYS A 170 -4.91 -3.86 6.91
C LYS A 170 -5.05 -2.79 8.00
N PRO A 171 -5.54 -3.16 9.21
CA PRO A 171 -5.69 -2.22 10.33
C PRO A 171 -4.34 -1.86 10.94
N GLU A 172 -4.22 -0.62 11.42
CA GLU A 172 -2.98 -0.12 12.04
C GLU A 172 -2.52 -0.97 13.23
N THR A 173 -3.44 -1.55 14.00
CA THR A 173 -3.15 -2.36 15.20
C THR A 173 -2.28 -3.59 14.93
N ILE A 174 -2.37 -4.20 13.73
CA ILE A 174 -1.53 -5.33 13.33
C ILE A 174 -0.11 -4.86 13.02
N LEU A 175 0.01 -3.79 12.22
CA LEU A 175 1.30 -3.22 11.84
C LEU A 175 1.99 -2.60 13.05
N GLU A 176 1.25 -2.03 14.00
CA GLU A 176 1.78 -1.51 15.26
C GLU A 176 2.34 -2.66 16.11
N ARG A 177 1.60 -3.75 16.26
CA ARG A 177 2.06 -4.96 16.97
C ARG A 177 3.34 -5.53 16.34
N ILE A 178 3.40 -5.62 15.01
CA ILE A 178 4.58 -6.05 14.25
C ILE A 178 5.77 -5.11 14.46
N ILE A 179 5.59 -3.81 14.24
CA ILE A 179 6.68 -2.81 14.29
C ILE A 179 7.18 -2.62 15.73
N ARG A 180 6.31 -2.59 16.74
CA ARG A 180 6.73 -2.54 18.15
C ARG A 180 7.41 -3.83 18.62
N ALA A 181 6.96 -5.00 18.17
CA ALA A 181 7.61 -6.27 18.51
C ALA A 181 8.99 -6.41 17.87
N SER A 182 9.14 -5.95 16.62
CA SER A 182 10.32 -6.22 15.79
C SER A 182 10.96 -4.95 15.22
N SER A 183 11.13 -3.87 15.99
CA SER A 183 12.03 -2.75 15.63
C SER A 183 12.31 -1.80 16.81
N ASN A 184 13.41 -1.06 16.74
CA ASN A 184 13.72 0.11 17.57
C ASN A 184 13.18 1.40 16.93
N GLU A 185 13.22 2.52 17.66
CA GLU A 185 13.03 3.83 17.04
C GLU A 185 14.19 4.16 16.08
N ASN A 186 13.90 4.87 14.99
CA ASN A 186 14.82 5.20 13.89
C ASN A 186 15.31 4.00 13.04
N ASP A 187 14.92 2.76 13.36
CA ASP A 187 15.08 1.61 12.44
C ASP A 187 14.34 1.86 11.11
N LEU A 188 14.73 1.12 10.07
CA LEU A 188 14.13 1.21 8.73
C LEU A 188 13.14 0.06 8.48
N VAL A 189 11.89 0.42 8.17
CA VAL A 189 10.82 -0.50 7.75
C VAL A 189 10.54 -0.30 6.25
N LEU A 190 10.69 -1.32 5.42
CA LEU A 190 10.30 -1.26 4.00
C LEU A 190 9.12 -2.21 3.68
N ASP A 191 8.06 -1.62 3.11
CA ASP A 191 6.86 -2.28 2.57
C ASP A 191 6.80 -2.11 1.04
N CYS A 192 7.04 -3.19 0.30
CA CYS A 192 7.03 -3.19 -1.17
C CYS A 192 5.63 -3.30 -1.80
N PHE A 193 4.57 -3.37 -0.98
CA PHE A 193 3.19 -3.62 -1.39
C PHE A 193 2.22 -2.71 -0.62
N ALA A 194 2.49 -1.41 -0.65
CA ALA A 194 1.90 -0.39 0.22
C ALA A 194 0.36 -0.48 0.32
N GLY A 195 -0.32 -0.57 -0.83
CA GLY A 195 -1.77 -0.55 -0.95
C GLY A 195 -2.40 0.70 -0.33
N SER A 196 -2.91 0.53 0.89
CA SER A 196 -3.49 1.57 1.74
C SER A 196 -2.47 2.43 2.49
N GLY A 197 -1.16 2.14 2.36
CA GLY A 197 -0.08 2.87 3.05
C GLY A 197 -0.05 2.66 4.56
N THR A 198 -0.70 1.61 5.08
CA THR A 198 -0.83 1.38 6.53
C THR A 198 0.55 1.25 7.19
N THR A 199 1.45 0.46 6.63
CA THR A 199 2.79 0.20 7.20
C THR A 199 3.62 1.47 7.33
N ALA A 200 3.65 2.31 6.29
CA ALA A 200 4.35 3.60 6.32
C ALA A 200 3.73 4.59 7.32
N ALA A 201 2.40 4.67 7.39
CA ALA A 201 1.71 5.53 8.33
C ALA A 201 1.96 5.12 9.79
N VAL A 202 2.00 3.82 10.09
CA VAL A 202 2.32 3.31 11.43
C VAL A 202 3.80 3.47 11.74
N ALA A 203 4.70 3.25 10.78
CA ALA A 203 6.13 3.48 10.97
C ALA A 203 6.42 4.95 11.34
N GLU A 204 5.84 5.92 10.62
CA GLU A 204 5.94 7.36 10.93
C GLU A 204 5.41 7.66 12.35
N LYS A 205 4.19 7.20 12.68
CA LYS A 205 3.58 7.35 14.02
C LYS A 205 4.41 6.74 15.16
N LEU A 206 5.25 5.76 14.85
CA LEU A 206 6.14 5.08 15.80
C LEU A 206 7.59 5.59 15.75
N ASN A 207 7.88 6.72 15.10
CA ASN A 207 9.26 7.24 14.95
C ASN A 207 10.23 6.24 14.27
N ARG A 208 9.76 5.39 13.35
CA ARG A 208 10.59 4.56 12.48
C ARG A 208 10.77 5.26 11.13
N ARG A 209 11.94 5.09 10.51
CA ARG A 209 12.12 5.45 9.09
C ARG A 209 11.39 4.43 8.23
N TRP A 210 10.83 4.86 7.12
CA TRP A 210 10.17 3.95 6.19
C TRP A 210 10.55 4.23 4.74
N ILE A 211 10.47 3.19 3.92
CA ILE A 211 10.36 3.27 2.46
C ILE A 211 9.11 2.47 2.10
N THR A 212 8.33 2.91 1.12
CA THR A 212 7.22 2.11 0.63
C THR A 212 7.01 2.25 -0.86
N ALA A 213 6.64 1.15 -1.51
CA ALA A 213 6.46 1.05 -2.94
C ALA A 213 5.15 0.32 -3.28
N ASP A 214 4.62 0.60 -4.48
CA ASP A 214 3.48 -0.11 -5.06
C ASP A 214 3.49 0.12 -6.59
N LEU A 215 3.02 -0.86 -7.36
CA LEU A 215 2.84 -0.73 -8.81
C LEU A 215 1.52 -0.02 -9.17
N GLY A 216 0.52 -0.09 -8.29
CA GLY A 216 -0.80 0.50 -8.49
C GLY A 216 -0.80 2.01 -8.27
N ARG A 217 -1.04 2.79 -9.33
CA ARG A 217 -1.17 4.26 -9.23
C ARG A 217 -2.25 4.70 -8.21
N PHE A 218 -3.29 3.88 -8.01
CA PHE A 218 -4.30 4.11 -6.97
C PHE A 218 -3.73 3.94 -5.55
N ALA A 219 -2.96 2.89 -5.31
CA ALA A 219 -2.28 2.64 -4.03
C ALA A 219 -1.29 3.75 -3.68
N ILE A 220 -0.46 4.17 -4.64
CA ILE A 220 0.47 5.31 -4.48
C ILE A 220 -0.27 6.60 -4.11
N HIS A 221 -1.38 6.92 -4.78
CA HIS A 221 -2.17 8.13 -4.47
C HIS A 221 -2.87 8.04 -3.10
N THR A 222 -3.45 6.89 -2.75
CA THR A 222 -4.06 6.66 -1.42
C THR A 222 -3.02 6.75 -0.31
N THR A 223 -1.85 6.11 -0.49
CA THR A 223 -0.71 6.15 0.43
C THR A 223 -0.20 7.58 0.61
N ARG A 224 0.03 8.32 -0.50
CA ARG A 224 0.45 9.73 -0.45
C ARG A 224 -0.56 10.60 0.30
N LYS A 225 -1.87 10.43 0.04
CA LYS A 225 -2.92 11.19 0.74
C LYS A 225 -2.97 10.86 2.24
N ARG A 226 -2.81 9.60 2.63
CA ARG A 226 -2.73 9.19 4.05
C ARG A 226 -1.55 9.86 4.75
N LEU A 227 -0.36 9.74 4.18
CA LEU A 227 0.87 10.29 4.77
C LEU A 227 0.79 11.82 4.90
N LEU A 228 0.29 12.54 3.88
CA LEU A 228 0.09 13.99 3.94
C LEU A 228 -0.98 14.46 4.94
N SER A 229 -1.73 13.55 5.56
CA SER A 229 -2.65 13.87 6.67
C SER A 229 -2.08 13.58 8.07
N ILE A 230 -0.82 13.14 8.15
CA ILE A 230 -0.09 12.97 9.42
C ILE A 230 0.64 14.29 9.73
N GLU A 231 0.44 14.82 10.92
CA GLU A 231 1.12 16.05 11.36
C GLU A 231 2.64 15.85 11.41
N ASN A 232 3.39 16.86 10.94
CA ASN A 232 4.87 16.86 10.93
C ASN A 232 5.54 15.70 10.18
N VAL A 233 4.81 15.03 9.26
CA VAL A 233 5.34 13.96 8.40
C VAL A 233 6.60 14.41 7.65
N ARG A 234 7.59 13.52 7.52
CA ARG A 234 8.93 13.83 6.96
C ARG A 234 9.20 13.15 5.60
N PRO A 235 8.43 13.43 4.54
CA PRO A 235 8.60 12.77 3.23
C PRO A 235 9.90 13.24 2.54
N LYS A 236 10.95 12.41 2.58
CA LYS A 236 12.20 12.69 1.88
C LYS A 236 12.08 12.37 0.39
N TYR A 237 11.71 13.35 -0.43
CA TYR A 237 11.57 13.18 -1.87
C TYR A 237 12.95 13.08 -2.57
N GLU A 238 13.38 11.87 -2.92
CA GLU A 238 14.68 11.59 -3.56
C GLU A 238 14.97 12.43 -4.81
N ARG A 239 13.94 12.84 -5.56
CA ARG A 239 14.15 13.67 -6.76
C ARG A 239 14.71 15.07 -6.44
N GLN A 240 14.41 15.63 -5.27
CA GLN A 240 15.06 16.87 -4.81
C GLN A 240 16.56 16.62 -4.57
N ALA A 241 16.93 15.46 -4.03
CA ALA A 241 18.33 15.08 -3.86
C ALA A 241 19.03 14.83 -5.22
N TRP A 242 18.36 14.25 -6.22
CA TRP A 242 18.88 14.15 -7.58
C TRP A 242 19.13 15.54 -8.19
N GLN A 243 18.15 16.44 -8.14
CA GLN A 243 18.31 17.81 -8.66
C GLN A 243 19.44 18.57 -7.93
N ALA A 244 19.54 18.41 -6.61
CA ALA A 244 20.59 19.02 -5.78
C ALA A 244 21.96 18.30 -5.83
N THR A 245 22.08 17.19 -6.59
CA THR A 245 23.35 16.49 -6.83
C THR A 245 23.84 16.73 -8.25
N GLU A 246 22.98 16.56 -9.26
CA GLU A 246 23.35 16.71 -10.67
C GLU A 246 23.50 18.17 -11.11
N PHE A 247 22.73 19.10 -10.52
CA PHE A 247 22.78 20.53 -10.85
C PHE A 247 23.48 21.37 -9.77
N GLN A 248 24.48 20.81 -9.07
CA GLN A 248 25.29 21.59 -8.14
C GLN A 248 26.02 22.73 -8.88
N ALA A 249 25.62 23.97 -8.60
CA ALA A 249 26.40 25.13 -8.99
C ALA A 249 27.65 25.18 -8.11
N ALA A 250 28.83 25.25 -8.74
CA ALA A 250 30.09 25.41 -8.02
C ALA A 250 30.13 26.80 -7.35
N ASP A 251 30.20 26.76 -6.02
CA ASP A 251 30.40 27.84 -5.04
C ASP A 251 29.42 29.03 -4.96
N ASP A 252 29.10 29.31 -3.68
CA ASP A 252 28.66 30.56 -3.05
C ASP A 252 27.22 31.11 -3.23
N LYS A 253 26.69 31.61 -2.11
CA LYS A 253 25.43 32.36 -1.87
C LYS A 253 24.11 31.67 -2.27
N THR A 254 23.57 30.96 -1.26
CA THR A 254 22.35 30.12 -1.20
C THR A 254 21.14 30.57 -2.04
N GLN A 255 20.80 31.87 -2.10
CA GLN A 255 19.62 32.33 -2.85
C GLN A 255 19.85 32.44 -4.37
N LYS A 256 21.09 32.57 -4.85
CA LYS A 256 21.39 32.49 -6.29
C LYS A 256 21.42 31.03 -6.75
N THR A 257 21.80 30.11 -5.87
CA THR A 257 21.97 28.68 -6.15
C THR A 257 20.65 28.03 -6.57
N GLU A 258 19.56 28.24 -5.84
CA GLU A 258 18.25 27.63 -6.16
C GLU A 258 17.67 28.10 -7.50
N ALA A 259 17.77 29.40 -7.80
CA ALA A 259 17.30 29.95 -9.08
C ALA A 259 18.13 29.41 -10.26
N ALA A 260 19.45 29.29 -10.08
CA ALA A 260 20.35 28.68 -11.07
C ALA A 260 20.06 27.18 -11.26
N GLN A 261 19.85 26.43 -10.19
CA GLN A 261 19.46 25.01 -10.21
C GLN A 261 18.13 24.77 -10.93
N GLN A 262 17.12 25.61 -10.66
CA GLN A 262 15.84 25.53 -11.38
C GLN A 262 16.01 25.87 -12.87
N HIS A 263 16.83 26.86 -13.21
CA HIS A 263 17.09 27.23 -14.60
C HIS A 263 17.87 26.13 -15.36
N ALA A 264 18.88 25.53 -14.73
CA ALA A 264 19.63 24.39 -15.29
C ALA A 264 18.73 23.18 -15.53
N TYR A 265 17.92 22.78 -14.53
CA TYR A 265 16.91 21.72 -14.66
C TYR A 265 15.90 22.01 -15.79
N ARG A 266 15.35 23.23 -15.87
CA ARG A 266 14.40 23.61 -16.93
C ARG A 266 15.06 23.51 -18.31
N ASN A 267 16.28 24.00 -18.48
CA ASN A 267 17.02 23.91 -19.73
C ASN A 267 17.29 22.47 -20.14
N PHE A 268 17.75 21.60 -19.22
CA PHE A 268 17.97 20.18 -19.47
C PHE A 268 16.71 19.46 -19.98
N ILE A 269 15.56 19.68 -19.32
CA ILE A 269 14.29 19.08 -19.77
C ILE A 269 13.83 19.65 -21.12
N LEU A 270 14.07 20.94 -21.41
CA LEU A 270 13.75 21.56 -22.69
C LEU A 270 14.64 21.03 -23.83
N GLU A 271 15.93 20.80 -23.57
CA GLU A 271 16.87 20.21 -24.52
C GLU A 271 16.46 18.78 -24.88
N LEU A 272 16.18 17.94 -23.88
CA LEU A 272 15.62 16.60 -24.09
C LEU A 272 14.28 16.62 -24.83
N PHE A 273 13.42 17.61 -24.55
CA PHE A 273 12.18 17.81 -25.29
C PHE A 273 12.38 18.45 -26.68
N LYS A 274 13.60 18.86 -27.05
CA LYS A 274 13.93 19.56 -28.30
C LYS A 274 13.11 20.84 -28.47
N ALA A 275 13.15 21.69 -27.43
CA ALA A 275 12.53 23.01 -27.34
C ALA A 275 13.59 24.08 -27.06
N ARG A 276 13.42 25.28 -27.63
CA ARG A 276 14.30 26.44 -27.38
C ARG A 276 13.92 27.10 -26.05
N GLY A 277 14.87 27.32 -25.15
CA GLY A 277 14.63 28.10 -23.92
C GLY A 277 14.22 29.55 -24.19
N ILE A 278 13.35 30.10 -23.33
CA ILE A 278 12.93 31.51 -23.35
C ILE A 278 13.02 32.11 -21.94
N THR A 279 13.12 33.44 -21.85
CA THR A 279 13.36 34.19 -20.60
C THR A 279 12.39 35.37 -20.49
N GLY A 280 12.08 35.80 -19.26
CA GLY A 280 11.19 36.95 -19.00
C GLY A 280 9.73 36.55 -18.67
N TYR A 281 9.46 35.25 -18.58
CA TYR A 281 8.18 34.67 -18.19
C TYR A 281 8.38 33.82 -16.92
N SER A 282 7.35 33.69 -16.08
CA SER A 282 7.42 32.98 -14.79
C SER A 282 7.04 31.50 -14.93
N TRP A 283 6.07 31.23 -15.80
CA TRP A 283 5.44 29.93 -16.04
C TRP A 283 5.78 29.35 -17.42
N LEU A 284 6.27 30.14 -18.36
CA LEU A 284 6.59 29.70 -19.73
C LEU A 284 8.11 29.67 -19.91
N HIS A 285 8.68 28.50 -20.18
CA HIS A 285 10.13 28.26 -20.07
C HIS A 285 10.80 27.95 -21.41
N GLY A 286 10.03 27.50 -22.41
CA GLY A 286 10.54 27.31 -23.77
C GLY A 286 9.52 27.53 -24.89
N LEU A 287 9.98 27.34 -26.12
CA LEU A 287 9.22 27.45 -27.36
C LEU A 287 9.60 26.30 -28.30
N LYS A 288 8.60 25.61 -28.87
CA LYS A 288 8.77 24.49 -29.79
C LYS A 288 7.69 24.53 -30.87
N ASN A 289 8.09 24.60 -32.13
CA ASN A 289 7.19 24.63 -33.30
C ASN A 289 6.03 25.67 -33.16
N GLY A 290 6.32 26.84 -32.60
CA GLY A 290 5.32 27.90 -32.37
C GLY A 290 4.39 27.69 -31.16
N ARG A 291 4.52 26.58 -30.44
CA ARG A 291 3.86 26.33 -29.13
C ARG A 291 4.82 26.71 -28.00
N MET A 292 4.31 27.31 -26.93
CA MET A 292 5.12 27.57 -25.73
C MET A 292 5.20 26.31 -24.85
N VAL A 293 6.19 26.23 -23.98
CA VAL A 293 6.49 25.05 -23.16
C VAL A 293 6.62 25.44 -21.69
N HIS A 294 5.84 24.80 -20.82
CA HIS A 294 6.04 24.85 -19.36
C HIS A 294 6.81 23.60 -18.90
N VAL A 295 7.73 23.77 -17.95
CA VAL A 295 8.39 22.67 -17.26
C VAL A 295 8.02 22.71 -15.78
N GLY A 296 7.26 21.70 -15.33
CA GLY A 296 6.83 21.56 -13.94
C GLY A 296 7.97 21.28 -12.98
N ALA A 297 7.72 21.57 -11.70
CA ALA A 297 8.66 21.29 -10.62
C ALA A 297 8.94 19.77 -10.45
N VAL A 298 10.03 19.45 -9.78
CA VAL A 298 10.53 18.08 -9.60
C VAL A 298 9.79 17.34 -8.47
N ASP A 299 9.33 18.09 -7.47
CA ASP A 299 8.72 17.67 -6.20
C ASP A 299 7.19 17.83 -6.17
N ALA A 300 6.67 18.95 -6.70
CA ALA A 300 5.24 19.21 -6.83
C ALA A 300 4.66 18.64 -8.14
N PRO A 301 3.50 17.95 -8.10
CA PRO A 301 2.76 17.62 -9.32
C PRO A 301 2.10 18.88 -9.90
N VAL A 302 2.03 19.01 -11.23
CA VAL A 302 1.39 20.18 -11.85
C VAL A 302 -0.10 20.22 -11.50
N SER A 303 -0.56 21.34 -10.95
CA SER A 303 -1.90 21.54 -10.41
C SER A 303 -2.83 22.33 -11.34
N VAL A 304 -4.12 22.36 -11.02
CA VAL A 304 -5.12 23.20 -11.71
C VAL A 304 -4.83 24.70 -11.53
N GLY A 305 -4.20 25.11 -10.42
CA GLY A 305 -3.75 26.48 -10.21
C GLY A 305 -2.65 26.87 -11.20
N ASP A 306 -1.68 25.99 -11.39
CA ASP A 306 -0.56 26.19 -12.31
C ASP A 306 -1.05 26.32 -13.75
N VAL A 307 -1.97 25.45 -14.18
CA VAL A 307 -2.58 25.55 -15.53
C VAL A 307 -3.29 26.89 -15.75
N LYS A 308 -3.99 27.43 -14.75
CA LYS A 308 -4.62 28.76 -14.84
C LYS A 308 -3.58 29.87 -14.95
N ASN A 309 -2.47 29.79 -14.22
CA ASN A 309 -1.39 30.76 -14.28
C ASN A 309 -0.66 30.71 -15.63
N ILE A 310 -0.33 29.50 -16.11
CA ILE A 310 0.24 29.23 -17.44
C ILE A 310 -0.63 29.83 -18.56
N VAL A 311 -1.94 29.58 -18.55
CA VAL A 311 -2.89 30.14 -19.54
C VAL A 311 -3.01 31.65 -19.42
N SER A 312 -2.95 32.21 -18.20
CA SER A 312 -3.02 33.66 -17.96
C SER A 312 -1.76 34.40 -18.40
N GLU A 313 -0.58 33.79 -18.25
CA GLU A 313 0.68 34.34 -18.75
C GLU A 313 0.78 34.18 -20.28
N PHE A 314 0.33 33.05 -20.83
CA PHE A 314 0.30 32.80 -22.27
C PHE A 314 -0.47 33.90 -23.01
N LYS A 315 -1.63 34.30 -22.49
CA LYS A 315 -2.42 35.42 -23.06
C LYS A 315 -1.69 36.77 -23.09
N ARG A 316 -0.68 36.98 -22.22
CA ARG A 316 0.16 38.19 -22.22
C ARG A 316 1.34 38.06 -23.20
N ALA A 317 1.75 36.84 -23.51
CA ALA A 317 2.81 36.53 -24.46
C ALA A 317 2.34 36.58 -25.93
N VAL A 318 1.05 36.35 -26.19
CA VAL A 318 0.46 36.48 -27.55
C VAL A 318 0.72 37.87 -28.11
N GLY A 319 1.40 37.94 -29.25
CA GLY A 319 1.72 39.20 -29.95
C GLY A 319 2.83 40.05 -29.33
N THR A 320 3.53 39.60 -28.27
CA THR A 320 4.54 40.41 -27.58
C THR A 320 5.97 39.86 -27.73
N GLY A 321 6.79 40.58 -28.50
CA GLY A 321 8.24 40.35 -28.61
C GLY A 321 8.66 39.17 -29.50
N LYS A 322 9.98 38.92 -29.55
CA LYS A 322 10.64 37.93 -30.43
C LYS A 322 10.30 36.46 -30.09
N ASP A 323 9.79 36.23 -28.89
CA ASP A 323 9.51 34.90 -28.33
C ASP A 323 8.00 34.58 -28.29
N ALA A 324 7.16 35.45 -28.86
CA ALA A 324 5.71 35.30 -28.92
C ALA A 324 5.28 33.96 -29.53
N PRO A 325 4.18 33.34 -29.04
CA PRO A 325 3.68 32.08 -29.56
C PRO A 325 3.07 32.28 -30.95
N ALA A 326 3.55 31.53 -31.94
CA ALA A 326 2.99 31.51 -33.30
C ALA A 326 1.74 30.62 -33.43
N THR A 327 1.34 29.93 -32.36
CA THR A 327 0.14 29.09 -32.29
C THR A 327 -0.55 29.25 -30.93
N ASN A 328 -1.86 29.05 -30.87
CA ASN A 328 -2.63 29.04 -29.63
C ASN A 328 -2.38 27.76 -28.80
N GLY A 329 -1.14 27.52 -28.38
CA GLY A 329 -0.70 26.22 -27.88
C GLY A 329 0.35 26.28 -26.78
N VAL A 330 0.14 25.47 -25.73
CA VAL A 330 1.13 25.24 -24.66
C VAL A 330 1.33 23.75 -24.43
N ASP A 331 2.58 23.31 -24.41
CA ASP A 331 2.99 21.97 -23.98
C ASP A 331 3.45 22.03 -22.53
N ILE A 332 2.80 21.29 -21.64
CA ILE A 332 3.00 21.32 -20.20
C ILE A 332 3.68 20.01 -19.79
N LEU A 333 4.99 20.08 -19.56
CA LEU A 333 5.82 18.94 -19.16
C LEU A 333 5.77 18.77 -17.64
N GLY A 334 5.51 17.56 -17.14
CA GLY A 334 5.47 17.30 -15.70
C GLY A 334 5.79 15.86 -15.31
N TRP A 335 6.44 15.66 -14.16
CA TRP A 335 6.77 14.33 -13.61
C TRP A 335 5.53 13.54 -13.18
N ASP A 336 4.57 14.24 -12.59
CA ASP A 336 3.22 13.81 -12.29
C ASP A 336 2.29 15.03 -12.30
N PHE A 337 0.98 14.78 -12.34
CA PHE A 337 -0.04 15.82 -12.42
C PHE A 337 -1.08 15.58 -11.31
N ALA A 338 -1.67 16.65 -10.79
CA ALA A 338 -2.65 16.54 -9.71
C ALA A 338 -3.82 15.63 -10.12
N PHE A 339 -4.35 14.85 -9.18
CA PHE A 339 -5.47 13.94 -9.45
C PHE A 339 -6.71 14.67 -10.00
N GLU A 340 -6.88 15.93 -9.59
CA GLU A 340 -7.97 16.83 -10.03
C GLU A 340 -7.62 17.65 -11.28
N LEU A 341 -6.60 17.27 -12.08
CA LEU A 341 -6.31 17.83 -13.40
C LEU A 341 -7.41 17.41 -14.42
N ASN A 342 -8.65 17.82 -14.11
CA ASN A 342 -9.90 17.41 -14.70
C ASN A 342 -10.09 17.95 -16.12
N GLU A 343 -11.13 17.46 -16.79
CA GLU A 343 -11.70 18.11 -17.97
C GLU A 343 -11.89 19.62 -17.75
N VAL A 344 -12.21 20.07 -16.53
CA VAL A 344 -12.35 21.49 -16.15
C VAL A 344 -11.11 22.32 -16.49
N ALA A 345 -9.90 21.81 -16.29
CA ALA A 345 -8.67 22.55 -16.61
C ALA A 345 -8.46 22.67 -18.12
N ILE A 346 -8.75 21.59 -18.86
CA ILE A 346 -8.72 21.55 -20.33
C ILE A 346 -9.81 22.46 -20.92
N GLN A 347 -11.01 22.43 -20.36
CA GLN A 347 -12.16 23.25 -20.75
C GLN A 347 -11.90 24.74 -20.48
N GLN A 348 -11.28 25.09 -19.35
CA GLN A 348 -10.90 26.48 -19.07
C GLN A 348 -9.80 26.98 -20.01
N ALA A 349 -8.83 26.13 -20.38
CA ALA A 349 -7.85 26.45 -21.42
C ALA A 349 -8.52 26.59 -22.81
N ALA A 350 -9.45 25.70 -23.17
CA ALA A 350 -10.19 25.76 -24.44
C ALA A 350 -11.13 26.97 -24.53
N GLN A 351 -11.86 27.31 -23.45
CA GLN A 351 -12.63 28.55 -23.31
C GLN A 351 -11.74 29.80 -23.42
N ALA A 352 -10.49 29.69 -22.97
CA ALA A 352 -9.47 30.70 -23.15
C ALA A 352 -8.85 30.74 -24.57
N ASN A 353 -9.26 29.86 -25.48
CA ASN A 353 -8.71 29.61 -26.80
C ASN A 353 -7.20 29.23 -26.76
N VAL A 354 -6.83 28.33 -25.85
CA VAL A 354 -5.45 27.81 -25.67
C VAL A 354 -5.47 26.28 -25.64
N HIS A 355 -4.83 25.65 -26.63
CA HIS A 355 -4.70 24.20 -26.73
C HIS A 355 -3.54 23.70 -25.86
N VAL A 356 -3.84 23.39 -24.59
CA VAL A 356 -2.91 22.71 -23.68
C VAL A 356 -2.70 21.24 -24.06
N LYS A 357 -1.45 20.78 -24.01
CA LYS A 357 -1.08 19.36 -24.00
C LYS A 357 -0.35 19.05 -22.70
N PHE A 358 -0.68 17.95 -22.06
CA PHE A 358 0.05 17.48 -20.87
C PHE A 358 0.95 16.33 -21.28
N LEU A 359 2.27 16.50 -21.16
CA LEU A 359 3.23 15.45 -21.47
C LEU A 359 3.98 15.05 -20.21
N ARG A 360 4.15 13.74 -20.02
CA ARG A 360 4.90 13.24 -18.89
C ARG A 360 6.40 13.38 -19.14
N ILE A 361 7.14 13.89 -18.15
CA ILE A 361 8.60 13.76 -18.12
C ILE A 361 8.93 12.29 -17.84
N PRO A 362 9.63 11.58 -18.75
CA PRO A 362 10.02 10.19 -18.56
C PRO A 362 10.94 10.03 -17.34
N ARG A 363 10.94 8.85 -16.69
CA ARG A 363 11.89 8.56 -15.58
C ARG A 363 13.31 8.36 -16.09
N GLU A 364 13.40 7.98 -17.35
CA GLU A 364 14.60 7.66 -18.11
C GLU A 364 15.56 8.87 -18.20
N VAL A 365 15.08 10.12 -18.00
CA VAL A 365 15.94 11.31 -17.91
C VAL A 365 16.85 11.35 -16.68
N LEU A 366 16.61 10.46 -15.71
CA LEU A 366 17.45 10.28 -14.52
C LEU A 366 18.66 9.35 -14.81
N ASP A 367 18.63 8.57 -15.90
CA ASP A 367 19.72 7.70 -16.33
C ASP A 367 20.56 8.37 -17.42
N LYS A 368 21.82 8.66 -17.11
CA LYS A 368 22.79 9.25 -18.03
C LYS A 368 22.96 8.43 -19.31
N LYS A 369 22.90 7.10 -19.24
CA LYS A 369 23.04 6.23 -20.42
C LYS A 369 21.84 6.34 -21.36
N ALA A 370 20.62 6.41 -20.82
CA ALA A 370 19.41 6.57 -21.62
C ALA A 370 19.36 7.96 -22.31
N VAL A 371 19.88 8.99 -21.62
CA VAL A 371 20.08 10.33 -22.17
C VAL A 371 21.14 10.35 -23.28
N GLU A 372 22.33 9.78 -23.04
CA GLU A 372 23.43 9.68 -24.01
C GLU A 372 23.04 8.88 -25.28
N GLN A 373 22.23 7.83 -25.12
CA GLN A 373 21.68 7.03 -26.22
C GLN A 373 20.51 7.71 -26.95
N GLY A 374 19.96 8.79 -26.39
CA GLY A 374 18.92 9.61 -27.01
C GLY A 374 17.51 9.00 -27.05
N ASP A 375 17.25 7.89 -26.36
CA ASP A 375 15.94 7.19 -26.37
C ASP A 375 14.90 7.80 -25.40
N ILE A 376 15.01 9.10 -25.16
CA ILE A 376 14.11 9.85 -24.27
C ILE A 376 12.83 10.23 -25.02
N ARG A 377 11.70 9.64 -24.61
CA ARG A 377 10.39 9.81 -25.27
C ARG A 377 9.36 10.44 -24.32
N PHE A 378 8.87 11.62 -24.69
CA PHE A 378 7.80 12.31 -23.96
C PHE A 378 6.44 11.86 -24.48
N PHE A 379 5.60 11.31 -23.60
CA PHE A 379 4.27 10.82 -23.94
C PHE A 379 3.17 11.75 -23.45
N GLU A 380 2.19 12.02 -24.31
CA GLU A 380 1.02 12.83 -24.00
C GLU A 380 0.00 12.04 -23.15
N LEU A 381 -0.56 12.68 -22.14
CA LEU A 381 -1.54 12.08 -21.22
C LEU A 381 -2.92 12.00 -21.88
N ALA A 382 -3.18 10.91 -22.59
CA ALA A 382 -4.49 10.59 -23.13
C ALA A 382 -5.51 10.37 -22.00
N ALA A 383 -6.60 11.16 -21.99
CA ALA A 383 -7.74 10.98 -21.12
C ALA A 383 -8.88 10.29 -21.88
N LEU A 384 -9.32 9.11 -21.41
CA LEU A 384 -10.44 8.39 -21.99
C LEU A 384 -11.77 8.84 -21.34
N LYS A 385 -12.55 9.66 -22.05
CA LYS A 385 -13.93 9.98 -21.65
C LYS A 385 -14.82 8.75 -21.89
N VAL A 386 -15.65 8.40 -20.90
CA VAL A 386 -16.66 7.33 -21.02
C VAL A 386 -17.97 7.86 -20.44
N ASP A 387 -18.95 8.12 -21.31
CA ASP A 387 -20.26 8.63 -20.90
C ASP A 387 -21.07 7.53 -20.20
N VAL A 388 -21.37 7.73 -18.92
CA VAL A 388 -22.06 6.73 -18.08
C VAL A 388 -23.56 7.02 -18.09
N ALA A 389 -24.29 6.36 -18.99
CA ALA A 389 -25.75 6.43 -19.06
C ALA A 389 -26.41 5.76 -17.82
N VAL A 390 -26.56 6.51 -16.72
CA VAL A 390 -27.27 6.04 -15.52
C VAL A 390 -28.77 6.13 -15.73
N ALA A 391 -29.41 4.98 -15.98
CA ALA A 391 -30.86 4.88 -16.09
C ALA A 391 -31.54 5.21 -14.74
N LYS A 392 -32.19 6.38 -14.66
CA LYS A 392 -32.96 6.80 -13.48
C LYS A 392 -34.20 5.90 -13.29
N LYS A 393 -34.14 4.93 -12.38
CA LYS A 393 -35.36 4.37 -11.78
C LYS A 393 -35.96 5.41 -10.82
N PRO A 394 -37.27 5.73 -10.90
CA PRO A 394 -37.90 6.64 -9.95
C PRO A 394 -37.98 6.01 -8.56
N LEU A 395 -37.64 6.79 -7.54
CA LEU A 395 -37.85 6.42 -6.14
C LEU A 395 -39.35 6.39 -5.83
N ARG A 396 -39.86 5.27 -5.33
CA ARG A 396 -41.17 5.23 -4.67
C ARG A 396 -41.02 5.75 -3.25
N SER A 397 -41.84 6.74 -2.88
CA SER A 397 -41.99 7.17 -1.48
C SER A 397 -42.68 6.09 -0.64
N PRO A 398 -42.42 6.01 0.68
CA PRO A 398 -43.14 5.09 1.56
C PRO A 398 -44.58 5.58 1.76
N GLN A 399 -45.58 4.73 1.47
CA GLN A 399 -46.96 4.99 1.90
C GLN A 399 -47.19 4.43 3.30
N THR A 400 -47.61 5.29 4.22
CA THR A 400 -48.13 4.90 5.54
C THR A 400 -49.57 4.40 5.41
N SER A 401 -49.82 3.12 5.72
CA SER A 401 -51.18 2.56 5.85
C SER A 401 -51.57 2.32 7.31
N LYS A 402 -52.85 2.47 7.62
CA LYS A 402 -53.39 2.57 9.00
C LYS A 402 -53.57 1.21 9.67
N VAL A 403 -53.59 1.23 11.01
CA VAL A 403 -54.03 0.11 11.86
C VAL A 403 -55.56 0.03 11.87
N SER A 404 -56.11 -1.19 11.85
CA SER A 404 -57.52 -1.49 12.15
C SER A 404 -57.65 -2.84 12.84
N ASN A 405 -58.47 -2.94 13.89
CA ASN A 405 -58.60 -4.14 14.73
C ASN A 405 -59.44 -5.24 14.06
N GLY A 406 -59.13 -6.51 14.33
CA GLY A 406 -59.90 -7.67 13.86
C GLY A 406 -59.58 -8.94 14.65
N SER A 407 -60.61 -9.58 15.19
CA SER A 407 -60.66 -10.75 16.08
C SER A 407 -59.67 -11.90 15.82
N ALA A 408 -59.25 -12.55 16.92
CA ALA A 408 -58.32 -13.68 16.94
C ALA A 408 -58.93 -15.03 16.52
N ARG A 409 -58.06 -15.98 16.15
CA ARG A 409 -58.11 -17.37 16.61
C ARG A 409 -56.71 -17.99 16.63
N LEU A 410 -56.33 -18.61 17.75
CA LEU A 410 -55.09 -19.38 17.88
C LEU A 410 -55.35 -20.80 17.36
N ASN A 411 -54.40 -21.38 16.62
CA ASN A 411 -54.42 -22.81 16.32
C ASN A 411 -52.98 -23.33 16.17
N ILE A 412 -52.61 -24.35 16.92
CA ILE A 412 -51.21 -24.81 17.03
C ILE A 412 -51.04 -26.08 16.17
N GLY A 413 -50.33 -25.96 15.06
CA GLY A 413 -50.10 -27.05 14.09
C GLY A 413 -48.61 -27.27 13.83
N ARG A 414 -48.19 -28.53 13.73
CA ARG A 414 -46.78 -28.94 13.58
C ARG A 414 -46.23 -28.63 12.18
N SER A 415 -44.97 -28.19 12.15
CA SER A 415 -43.95 -28.45 11.11
C SER A 415 -44.37 -28.44 9.62
N GLY A 416 -44.05 -27.35 8.92
CA GLY A 416 -43.93 -27.35 7.46
C GLY A 416 -44.10 -25.97 6.83
N LEU A 417 -43.17 -25.56 5.97
CA LEU A 417 -43.40 -24.46 5.03
C LEU A 417 -42.69 -24.75 3.70
N ILE A 418 -43.46 -24.86 2.62
CA ILE A 418 -42.97 -25.13 1.27
C ILE A 418 -43.16 -23.88 0.40
N ILE A 419 -42.02 -23.37 -0.09
CA ILE A 419 -41.74 -22.82 -1.43
C ILE A 419 -42.88 -22.09 -2.18
N GLY A 420 -42.64 -20.81 -2.51
CA GLY A 420 -43.29 -20.09 -3.61
C GLY A 420 -42.87 -18.61 -3.67
N ARG A 421 -42.08 -18.03 -4.60
CA ARG A 421 -41.41 -18.38 -5.89
C ARG A 421 -41.92 -17.49 -7.04
N TRP A 422 -41.16 -16.46 -7.40
CA TRP A 422 -41.04 -15.84 -8.74
C TRP A 422 -39.66 -15.13 -8.75
N ILE A 423 -38.67 -15.39 -9.62
CA ILE A 423 -38.60 -15.41 -11.10
C ILE A 423 -38.76 -13.97 -11.65
N GLY A 424 -37.88 -13.40 -12.48
CA GLY A 424 -36.56 -13.81 -13.01
C GLY A 424 -35.69 -12.56 -13.32
N THR A 425 -34.64 -12.57 -14.14
CA THR A 425 -34.16 -13.56 -15.15
C THR A 425 -32.64 -13.48 -15.38
N THR A 426 -32.02 -14.66 -15.56
CA THR A 426 -30.98 -15.05 -16.56
C THR A 426 -30.02 -14.00 -17.19
N ARG A 427 -28.73 -14.30 -17.46
CA ARG A 427 -28.08 -15.60 -17.76
C ARG A 427 -26.67 -15.74 -17.14
N ALA A 428 -26.28 -17.00 -16.90
CA ALA A 428 -24.89 -17.44 -16.85
C ALA A 428 -24.64 -18.47 -17.97
N ILE A 429 -23.39 -18.59 -18.44
CA ILE A 429 -22.95 -19.69 -19.33
C ILE A 429 -22.13 -20.66 -18.47
N ARG A 430 -22.33 -21.97 -18.69
CA ARG A 430 -21.71 -23.05 -17.93
C ARG A 430 -21.00 -24.00 -18.88
N PHE A 431 -19.78 -24.40 -18.55
CA PHE A 431 -19.14 -25.59 -19.09
C PHE A 431 -18.73 -26.49 -17.91
N THR A 432 -18.81 -27.80 -18.12
CA THR A 432 -18.52 -28.82 -17.11
C THR A 432 -17.95 -30.06 -17.78
N THR A 433 -16.79 -30.53 -17.32
CA THR A 433 -16.22 -31.84 -17.68
C THR A 433 -15.80 -32.56 -16.39
N ASN A 434 -16.08 -33.86 -16.32
CA ASN A 434 -15.84 -34.68 -15.13
C ASN A 434 -14.48 -35.40 -15.20
N GLY A 435 -13.80 -35.59 -14.06
CA GLY A 435 -12.58 -36.41 -13.99
C GLY A 435 -12.06 -36.64 -12.55
N LYS A 436 -11.90 -37.92 -12.17
CA LYS A 436 -11.27 -38.48 -10.94
C LYS A 436 -11.00 -39.98 -11.19
N PRO A 437 -10.20 -40.73 -10.38
CA PRO A 437 -9.38 -40.34 -9.21
C PRO A 437 -7.90 -40.17 -9.63
N THR A 438 -6.77 -40.47 -8.94
CA THR A 438 -6.40 -41.17 -7.67
C THR A 438 -5.03 -40.56 -7.20
N ALA A 439 -4.17 -41.04 -6.27
CA ALA A 439 -3.99 -42.28 -5.49
C ALA A 439 -3.58 -42.00 -4.02
N ARG A 440 -2.49 -42.61 -3.50
CA ARG A 440 -1.92 -42.42 -2.14
C ARG A 440 -0.40 -42.71 -2.11
N ALA A 441 0.34 -42.07 -1.20
CA ALA A 441 1.63 -42.51 -0.65
C ALA A 441 1.83 -41.98 0.80
N LYS A 442 2.84 -42.44 1.55
CA LYS A 442 3.08 -42.11 2.98
C LYS A 442 4.56 -41.82 3.32
N ILE A 443 4.81 -40.76 4.10
CA ILE A 443 5.53 -40.69 5.41
C ILE A 443 6.51 -41.86 5.71
N PRO A 444 7.83 -41.65 6.01
CA PRO A 444 8.27 -40.97 7.26
C PRO A 444 9.65 -40.21 7.32
N ASN A 445 9.60 -38.94 7.77
CA ASN A 445 10.06 -38.43 9.09
C ASN A 445 11.52 -38.62 9.65
N CYS A 446 12.08 -37.49 10.13
CA CYS A 446 12.89 -37.29 11.37
C CYS A 446 14.45 -37.45 11.40
N LYS A 447 15.19 -36.36 11.69
CA LYS A 447 15.84 -36.08 13.01
C LYS A 447 16.67 -34.76 13.07
N ASN A 448 16.84 -34.21 14.28
CA ASN A 448 17.45 -32.89 14.57
C ASN A 448 18.90 -32.95 15.08
N ARG A 449 19.65 -31.83 14.94
CA ARG A 449 20.61 -31.17 15.89
C ARG A 449 21.24 -29.95 15.17
N SER A 450 21.18 -28.68 15.60
CA SER A 450 21.66 -28.00 16.84
C SER A 450 23.19 -27.84 16.90
N ARG A 451 23.82 -26.68 17.21
CA ARG A 451 23.36 -25.32 17.62
C ARG A 451 24.56 -24.32 17.61
N THR A 452 24.31 -23.04 17.95
CA THR A 452 25.25 -21.96 18.44
C THR A 452 26.28 -21.33 17.49
N SER A 453 26.66 -20.03 17.56
CA SER A 453 25.93 -18.73 17.79
C SER A 453 26.90 -17.53 17.97
N THR A 454 26.42 -16.29 17.76
CA THR A 454 26.98 -14.96 18.19
C THR A 454 28.13 -14.31 17.35
N PRO A 455 28.32 -12.96 17.36
CA PRO A 455 27.25 -11.94 17.22
C PRO A 455 27.60 -10.62 16.43
N ARG A 456 26.56 -9.78 16.22
CA ARG A 456 26.55 -8.29 15.92
C ARG A 456 26.79 -7.73 14.49
N ARG A 457 25.80 -6.97 13.98
CA ARG A 457 25.78 -5.46 13.88
C ARG A 457 24.50 -4.96 13.17
N GLY A 458 23.91 -3.83 13.62
CA GLY A 458 22.52 -3.34 13.41
C GLY A 458 21.94 -3.22 11.97
N ASN A 459 20.61 -3.46 11.81
CA ASN A 459 20.03 -3.92 10.53
C ASN A 459 18.68 -3.35 10.05
N ILE A 460 18.35 -3.66 8.78
CA ILE A 460 17.17 -3.26 8.00
C ILE A 460 16.03 -4.29 8.16
N ARG A 461 14.76 -3.86 8.08
CA ARG A 461 13.55 -4.67 8.33
C ARG A 461 12.51 -4.55 7.21
N LEU A 462 11.82 -5.64 6.91
CA LEU A 462 10.96 -5.75 5.71
C LEU A 462 9.58 -6.37 5.97
N TRP A 463 8.67 -6.10 5.06
CA TRP A 463 7.33 -6.66 5.05
C TRP A 463 6.88 -7.01 3.62
N SER A 464 6.15 -8.11 3.47
CA SER A 464 5.44 -8.41 2.21
C SER A 464 3.96 -8.76 2.43
N ARG A 465 3.18 -8.41 1.39
CA ARG A 465 1.91 -9.04 1.08
C ARG A 465 2.14 -10.15 0.04
#